data_AF-A0A285V064-F1
#
_entry.id   AF-A0A285V064-F1
#
_cell.length_a   1.000
_cell.length_b   1.000
_cell.length_c   1.000
_cell.angle_alpha   90.00
_cell.angle_beta   90.00
_cell.angle_gamma   90.00
#
_symmetry.space_group_name_H-M   'P 1'
#
loop_
_entity.id
_entity.type
_entity.pdbx_description
1 polymer ?
#
loop_
_entity_poly.entity_id
_entity_poly.type
_entity_poly.pdbx_seq_one_letter_code
_entity_poly.pdbx_strand_id
1 'polypeptide(L)' 'MDPRAWILQPLVDAGLPSQTITDLMFRLGFEAVARQGDLDDGVRAVVRDQPAEVQAAWVETLSRMIAAAELVS' A
#
# COMPACT_ATOMS: atom_id res chain seq x y z
N MET A 1 -1.19 7.60 -19.56
CA MET A 1 -0.79 7.76 -18.14
C MET A 1 -1.93 7.21 -17.32
N ASP A 2 -1.72 6.11 -16.61
CA ASP A 2 -2.77 5.55 -15.76
C ASP A 2 -3.00 6.53 -14.59
N PRO A 3 -4.22 7.09 -14.41
CA PRO A 3 -4.51 8.08 -13.37
C PRO A 3 -4.42 7.49 -11.96
N ARG A 4 -4.05 6.22 -11.80
CA ARG A 4 -3.79 5.58 -10.51
C ARG A 4 -2.30 5.41 -10.25
N ALA A 5 -1.43 5.71 -11.23
CA ALA A 5 0.02 5.60 -11.06
C ALA A 5 0.55 6.54 -9.95
N TRP A 6 -0.06 7.71 -9.76
CA TRP A 6 0.31 8.66 -8.69
C TRP A 6 0.10 8.10 -7.28
N ILE A 7 -0.77 7.09 -7.12
CA ILE A 7 -1.06 6.43 -5.84
C ILE A 7 0.18 5.66 -5.36
N LEU A 8 0.88 5.00 -6.29
CA LEU A 8 2.05 4.16 -5.99
C LEU A 8 3.38 4.93 -6.07
N GLN A 9 3.35 6.17 -6.58
CA GLN A 9 4.54 7.02 -6.71
C GLN A 9 5.38 7.12 -5.42
N PRO A 10 4.80 7.28 -4.21
CA PRO A 10 5.60 7.33 -2.98
C PRO A 10 6.45 6.08 -2.74
N LEU A 11 5.93 4.89 -3.07
CA LEU A 11 6.65 3.62 -2.92
C LEU A 11 7.77 3.48 -3.96
N VAL A 12 7.53 3.99 -5.17
CA VAL A 12 8.53 4.04 -6.23
C VAL A 12 9.65 5.02 -5.84
N ASP A 13 9.30 6.19 -5.31
CA ASP A 13 10.26 7.21 -4.88
C ASP A 13 11.08 6.75 -3.67
N ALA A 14 10.50 5.91 -2.79
CA ALA A 14 11.20 5.23 -1.70
C ALA A 14 12.11 4.07 -2.18
N GLY A 15 12.20 3.84 -3.49
CA GLY A 15 13.11 2.88 -4.11
C GLY A 15 12.61 1.44 -4.11
N LEU A 16 11.32 1.18 -3.84
CA LEU A 16 10.82 -0.19 -3.92
C LEU A 16 10.71 -0.66 -5.39
N PRO A 17 11.20 -1.88 -5.69
CA PRO A 17 10.96 -2.50 -6.98
C PRO A 17 9.46 -2.69 -7.22
N SER A 18 9.01 -2.47 -8.45
CA SER A 18 7.60 -2.68 -8.85
C SER A 18 7.08 -4.07 -8.54
N GLN A 19 7.94 -5.08 -8.64
CA GLN A 19 7.62 -6.46 -8.30
C GLN A 19 7.35 -6.63 -6.80
N THR A 20 8.15 -5.99 -5.93
CA THR A 20 7.96 -5.97 -4.48
C THR A 20 6.69 -5.24 -4.08
N ILE A 21 6.37 -4.10 -4.72
CA ILE A 21 5.12 -3.37 -4.49
C ILE A 21 3.92 -4.25 -4.83
N THR A 22 3.99 -4.96 -5.96
CA THR A 22 2.92 -5.86 -6.41
C THR A 22 2.71 -7.03 -5.44
N ASP A 23 3.79 -7.65 -4.95
CA ASP A 23 3.73 -8.75 -3.99
C ASP A 23 3.10 -8.32 -2.66
N LEU A 24 3.50 -7.13 -2.17
CA LEU A 24 2.97 -6.54 -0.96
C LEU A 24 1.48 -6.19 -1.11
N MET A 25 1.10 -5.52 -2.21
CA MET A 25 -0.31 -5.20 -2.50
C MET A 25 -1.16 -6.47 -2.62
N PHE A 26 -0.64 -7.51 -3.28
CA PHE A 26 -1.34 -8.79 -3.42
C PHE A 26 -1.55 -9.45 -2.06
N ARG A 27 -0.50 -9.52 -1.23
CA ARG A 27 -0.58 -10.10 0.10
C ARG A 27 -1.55 -9.35 1.01
N LEU A 28 -1.51 -8.02 0.98
CA LEU A 28 -2.44 -7.16 1.73
C LEU A 28 -3.89 -7.33 1.27
N GLY A 29 -4.13 -7.31 -0.05
CA GLY A 29 -5.46 -7.52 -0.62
C GLY A 29 -5.99 -8.93 -0.33
N PHE A 30 -5.11 -9.93 -0.35
CA PHE A 30 -5.46 -11.30 0.00
C PHE A 30 -5.80 -11.43 1.49
N GLU A 31 -4.99 -10.87 2.40
CA GLU A 31 -5.28 -10.86 3.84
C GLU A 31 -6.58 -10.10 4.16
N ALA A 32 -6.86 -8.99 3.48
CA ALA A 32 -8.11 -8.24 3.61
C ALA A 32 -9.35 -9.12 3.34
N VAL A 33 -9.30 -9.88 2.24
CA VAL A 33 -10.40 -10.74 1.78
C VAL A 33 -10.47 -12.02 2.61
N ALA A 34 -9.33 -12.64 2.89
CA ALA A 34 -9.25 -13.92 3.59
C ALA A 34 -9.57 -13.80 5.09
N ARG A 35 -9.30 -12.64 5.71
CA ARG A 35 -9.37 -12.46 7.16
C ARG A 35 -10.58 -11.64 7.65
N GLN A 36 -11.54 -11.37 6.76
CA GLN A 36 -12.81 -10.72 7.08
C GLN A 36 -12.65 -9.46 7.98
N GLY A 37 -11.71 -8.57 7.62
CA GLY A 37 -11.60 -7.24 8.22
C GLY A 37 -10.51 -7.05 9.29
N ASP A 38 -9.78 -8.08 9.70
CA ASP A 38 -8.66 -7.91 10.64
C ASP A 38 -7.32 -7.74 9.91
N LEU A 39 -7.19 -6.59 9.22
CA LEU A 39 -5.98 -6.17 8.49
C LEU A 39 -4.90 -5.59 9.42
N ASP A 40 -5.24 -5.26 10.66
CA ASP A 40 -4.40 -4.44 11.53
C ASP A 40 -3.07 -5.13 11.89
N ASP A 41 -3.08 -6.44 12.14
CA ASP A 41 -1.87 -7.16 12.56
C ASP A 41 -0.94 -7.54 11.39
N GLY A 42 -1.50 -7.95 10.24
CA GLY A 42 -0.73 -8.36 9.07
C GLY A 42 -0.03 -7.19 8.37
N VAL A 43 -0.77 -6.07 8.18
CA VAL A 43 -0.23 -4.82 7.63
C VAL A 43 0.88 -4.27 8.54
N ARG A 44 0.66 -4.23 9.86
CA ARG A 44 1.66 -3.73 10.80
C ARG A 44 2.91 -4.61 10.87
N ALA A 45 2.80 -5.92 10.66
CA ALA A 45 3.95 -6.82 10.61
C ALA A 45 4.79 -6.58 9.35
N VAL A 46 4.14 -6.48 8.19
CA VAL A 46 4.79 -6.28 6.89
C VAL A 46 5.41 -4.89 6.76
N VAL A 47 4.79 -3.86 7.33
CA VAL A 47 5.28 -2.49 7.27
C VAL A 47 6.36 -2.22 8.33
N ARG A 48 6.27 -2.79 9.55
CA ARG A 48 7.28 -2.56 10.62
C ARG A 48 8.68 -3.00 10.25
N ASP A 49 8.81 -4.06 9.47
CA ASP A 49 10.11 -4.64 9.11
C ASP A 49 10.85 -3.79 8.06
N GLN A 50 10.15 -2.82 7.45
CA GLN A 50 10.72 -1.96 6.42
C GLN A 50 11.40 -0.70 6.99
N PRO A 51 12.34 -0.09 6.25
CA PRO A 51 12.95 1.19 6.60
C PRO A 51 11.89 2.29 6.80
N ALA A 52 12.17 3.24 7.70
CA ALA A 52 11.21 4.31 8.06
C ALA A 52 10.70 5.11 6.84
N GLU A 53 11.53 5.32 5.82
CA GLU A 53 11.17 6.00 4.58
C GLU A 53 10.12 5.21 3.77
N VAL A 54 10.24 3.88 3.76
CA VAL A 54 9.27 2.98 3.12
C VAL A 54 7.96 2.95 3.90
N GLN A 55 8.03 3.00 5.24
CA GLN A 55 6.82 3.08 6.07
C GLN A 55 6.04 4.37 5.81
N ALA A 56 6.74 5.51 5.74
CA ALA A 56 6.12 6.79 5.41
C ALA A 56 5.49 6.79 4.02
N ALA A 57 6.18 6.19 3.03
CA ALA A 57 5.64 6.01 1.68
C ALA A 57 4.36 5.16 1.66
N TRP A 58 4.28 4.09 2.48
CA TRP A 58 3.07 3.28 2.61
C TRP A 58 1.89 4.06 3.19
N VAL A 59 2.12 4.87 4.23
CA VAL A 59 1.08 5.72 4.83
C VAL A 59 0.54 6.73 3.81
N GLU A 60 1.42 7.34 3.03
CA GLU A 60 1.04 8.26 1.97
C GLU A 60 0.25 7.56 0.85
N THR A 61 0.72 6.40 0.37
CA THR A 61 0.00 5.61 -0.65
C THR A 61 -1.40 5.21 -0.20
N LEU A 62 -1.58 4.77 1.05
CA LEU A 62 -2.90 4.44 1.59
C LEU A 62 -3.82 5.66 1.67
N SER A 63 -3.28 6.81 2.11
CA SER A 63 -4.04 8.07 2.15
C SER A 63 -4.52 8.48 0.75
N ARG A 64 -3.68 8.28 -0.27
CA ARG A 64 -4.03 8.53 -1.69
C ARG A 64 -5.08 7.56 -2.21
N MET A 65 -5.02 6.28 -1.83
CA MET A 65 -6.04 5.29 -2.20
C MET A 65 -7.41 5.63 -1.62
N ILE A 66 -7.48 6.04 -0.35
CA ILE A 66 -8.73 6.44 0.30
C ILE A 66 -9.30 7.68 -0.39
N ALA A 67 -8.48 8.72 -0.60
CA ALA A 67 -8.92 9.93 -1.30
C ALA A 67 -9.40 9.64 -2.73
N ALA A 68 -8.76 8.71 -3.44
CA ALA A 68 -9.19 8.29 -4.77
C ALA A 68 -10.51 7.50 -4.75
N ALA A 69 -10.76 6.69 -3.72
CA ALA A 69 -12.01 5.94 -3.57
C ALA A 69 -13.19 6.88 -3.27
N GLU A 70 -12.99 7.87 -2.40
CA GLU A 70 -13.99 8.90 -2.07
C GLU A 70 -14.38 9.77 -3.29
N LEU A 71 -13.46 9.98 -4.23
CA LEU A 71 -13.71 10.76 -5.45
C LEU A 71 -14.51 10.00 -6.52
N VAL A 72 -14.59 8.66 -6.42
CA VAL A 72 -15.27 7.79 -7.39
C VAL A 72 -16.62 7.29 -6.84
N SER A 73 -16.89 7.48 -5.54
CA SER A 73 -18.15 7.14 -4.88
C SER A 73 -19.20 8.23 -4.98
#